data_AF-A0A7Z9RWV0-F1
#
_entry.id   AF-A0A7Z9RWV0-F1
#
_cell.length_a   1.000
_cell.length_b   1.000
_cell.length_c   1.000
_cell.angle_alpha   90.00
_cell.angle_beta   90.00
_cell.angle_gamma   90.00
#
_symmetry.space_group_name_H-M   'P 1'
#
loop_
_entity.id
_entity.type
_entity.pdbx_description
1 polymer ?
#
loop_
_entity_poly.entity_id
_entity_poly.type
_entity_poly.pdbx_seq_one_letter_code
_entity_poly.pdbx_strand_id
1 'polypeptide(L)'
;MRTVAAIGPSSSALDELNRRLMQRLARRSNRRAFLPHMTLARLTPPQSGIAVDQPVSLGPYSFQSVQLMQSWLRPTGAEHQSVLEATLGG
;
A
#
# COMPACT_ATOMS: atom_id res chain seq x y z
N MET A 1 17.88 -1.50 1.63
CA MET A 1 16.81 -0.70 2.27
C MET A 1 15.82 -1.67 2.89
N ARG A 2 15.49 -1.53 4.18
CA ARG A 2 14.46 -2.34 4.85
C ARG A 2 13.19 -1.51 4.99
N THR A 3 12.05 -2.09 4.65
CA THR A 3 10.73 -1.44 4.81
C THR A 3 10.14 -1.87 6.15
N VAL A 4 9.75 -0.89 6.96
CA VAL A 4 8.86 -1.10 8.11
C VAL A 4 7.46 -0.75 7.65
N ALA A 5 6.50 -1.65 7.88
CA ALA A 5 5.13 -1.47 7.43
C ALA A 5 4.13 -1.95 8.48
N ALA A 6 2.99 -1.28 8.56
CA ALA A 6 1.82 -1.81 9.24
C ALA A 6 1.06 -2.73 8.27
N ILE A 7 0.85 -3.98 8.65
CA ILE A 7 0.08 -4.95 7.85
C ILE A 7 -1.40 -4.70 8.12
N GLY A 8 -2.15 -4.50 7.05
CA GLY A 8 -3.60 -4.35 7.10
C GLY A 8 -4.31 -5.70 6.96
N PRO A 9 -5.61 -5.76 7.28
CA PRO A 9 -6.42 -6.95 7.13
C PRO A 9 -6.58 -7.28 5.64
N SER A 10 -6.51 -8.56 5.33
CA SER A 10 -6.96 -9.08 4.05
C SER A 10 -8.48 -9.29 4.08
N SER A 11 -9.15 -9.00 2.97
CA SER A 11 -10.53 -9.39 2.75
C SER A 11 -10.70 -9.83 1.30
N SER A 12 -11.64 -10.75 1.04
CA SER A 12 -11.91 -11.23 -0.32
C SER A 12 -12.28 -10.08 -1.28
N ALA A 13 -12.99 -9.07 -0.77
CA ALA A 13 -13.33 -7.87 -1.54
C ALA A 13 -12.09 -7.06 -1.94
N LEU A 14 -11.14 -6.87 -1.02
CA LEU A 14 -9.92 -6.12 -1.27
C LEU A 14 -8.96 -6.89 -2.20
N ASP A 15 -8.86 -8.20 -2.02
CA ASP A 15 -8.06 -9.08 -2.89
C ASP A 15 -8.61 -9.08 -4.32
N GLU A 16 -9.94 -9.18 -4.46
CA GLU A 16 -10.62 -9.11 -5.75
C GLU A 16 -10.45 -7.76 -6.44
N LEU A 17 -10.57 -6.66 -5.68
CA LEU A 17 -10.31 -5.31 -6.17
C LEU A 17 -8.87 -5.20 -6.69
N ASN A 18 -7.88 -5.63 -5.90
CA ASN A 18 -6.48 -5.63 -6.31
C ASN A 18 -6.28 -6.46 -7.59
N ARG A 19 -6.83 -7.68 -7.63
CA ARG A 19 -6.74 -8.57 -8.79
C ARG A 19 -7.29 -7.92 -10.06
N ARG A 20 -8.49 -7.32 -10.00
CA ARG A 20 -9.11 -6.64 -11.14
C ARG A 20 -8.32 -5.42 -11.60
N LEU A 21 -7.83 -4.61 -10.66
CA LEU A 21 -7.00 -3.44 -10.98
C LEU A 21 -5.68 -3.87 -11.63
N MET A 22 -5.01 -4.89 -11.09
CA MET A 22 -3.79 -5.44 -11.65
C MET A 22 -3.99 -6.00 -13.05
N GLN A 23 -5.09 -6.72 -13.30
CA GLN A 23 -5.42 -7.25 -14.63
C GLN A 23 -5.65 -6.14 -15.67
N ARG A 24 -6.23 -5.01 -15.27
CA ARG A 24 -6.61 -3.93 -16.19
C ARG A 24 -5.52 -2.87 -16.38
N LEU A 25 -4.78 -2.55 -15.33
CA LEU A 25 -3.87 -1.39 -15.29
C LEU A 25 -2.39 -1.78 -15.28
N ALA A 26 -2.03 -2.98 -14.83
CA ALA A 26 -0.62 -3.35 -14.73
C ALA A 26 -0.05 -3.72 -16.10
N ARG A 27 1.02 -3.02 -16.52
CA ARG A 27 1.76 -3.34 -17.74
C ARG A 27 2.53 -4.66 -17.67
N ARG A 28 2.77 -5.17 -16.46
CA ARG A 28 3.48 -6.44 -16.21
C ARG A 28 2.79 -7.19 -15.08
N SER A 29 2.67 -8.51 -15.24
CA SER A 29 2.19 -9.39 -14.18
C SER A 29 3.20 -9.41 -13.02
N ASN A 30 2.72 -9.12 -11.81
CA ASN A 30 3.47 -9.34 -10.58
C ASN A 30 3.05 -10.69 -10.00
N ARG A 31 4.02 -11.58 -9.78
CA ARG A 31 3.77 -12.92 -9.20
C ARG A 31 3.62 -12.91 -7.68
N ARG A 32 3.91 -11.78 -7.02
CA ARG A 32 3.79 -11.68 -5.56
C ARG A 32 2.33 -11.59 -5.16
N ALA A 33 1.95 -12.37 -4.16
CA ALA A 33 0.66 -12.24 -3.52
C ALA A 33 0.47 -10.80 -3.01
N PHE A 34 -0.74 -10.30 -3.16
CA PHE A 34 -1.11 -9.01 -2.61
C PHE A 34 -1.07 -9.10 -1.08
N LEU A 35 -0.37 -8.16 -0.45
CA LEU A 35 -0.25 -8.05 0.99
C LEU A 35 -0.65 -6.61 1.35
N PRO A 36 -1.88 -6.36 1.81
CA PRO A 36 -2.31 -5.03 2.22
C PRO A 36 -1.39 -4.50 3.32
N HIS A 37 -0.70 -3.38 3.06
CA HIS A 37 0.16 -2.76 4.05
C HIS A 37 0.30 -1.26 3.82
N MET A 38 0.59 -0.53 4.89
CA MET A 38 1.01 0.86 4.85
C MET A 38 2.50 0.92 5.19
N THR A 39 3.31 1.45 4.26
CA THR A 39 4.74 1.69 4.53
C THR A 39 4.86 2.83 5.55
N LEU A 40 5.52 2.58 6.68
CA LEU A 40 5.75 3.57 7.74
C LEU A 40 7.11 4.24 7.61
N ALA A 41 8.13 3.43 7.31
CA ALA A 41 9.49 3.92 7.14
C ALA A 41 10.25 3.03 6.17
N ARG A 42 11.24 3.62 5.50
CA ARG A 42 12.25 2.88 4.75
C ARG A 42 13.61 3.22 5.33
N LEU A 43 14.23 2.23 5.95
CA LEU A 43 15.47 2.40 6.67
C LEU A 43 16.65 2.08 5.75
N THR A 44 17.59 3.01 5.66
CA THR A 44 18.96 2.74 5.21
C THR A 44 19.68 2.14 6.41
N PRO A 45 19.99 0.84 6.41
CA PRO A 45 20.39 0.16 7.64
C PRO A 45 21.79 0.64 8.06
N PRO A 46 22.00 1.15 9.28
CA PRO A 46 23.34 1.27 9.84
C PRO A 46 23.71 0.06 10.71
N GLN A 47 22.72 -0.66 11.28
CA GLN A 47 22.94 -1.69 12.30
C GLN A 47 21.89 -2.81 12.24
N SER A 48 22.34 -4.05 12.47
CA SER A 48 21.51 -5.22 12.73
C SER A 48 20.93 -5.18 14.15
N GLY A 49 19.70 -5.66 14.35
CA GLY A 49 19.14 -5.89 15.70
C GLY A 49 17.78 -5.24 16.00
N ILE A 50 17.25 -4.40 15.12
CA ILE A 50 15.90 -3.84 15.31
C ILE A 50 14.87 -4.86 14.80
N ALA A 51 14.08 -5.43 15.72
CA ALA A 51 12.88 -6.21 15.42
C ALA A 51 11.65 -5.32 15.62
N VAL A 52 10.84 -5.16 14.57
CA VAL A 52 9.62 -4.33 14.58
C VAL A 52 8.43 -5.22 14.20
N ASP A 53 8.20 -6.25 15.02
CA ASP A 53 7.02 -7.10 14.94
C ASP A 53 6.22 -6.92 16.23
N GLN A 54 5.43 -5.85 16.28
CA GLN A 54 4.57 -5.53 17.42
C GLN A 54 3.12 -5.39 16.97
N PRO A 55 2.15 -5.89 17.76
CA PRO A 55 0.74 -5.69 17.45
C PRO A 55 0.39 -4.20 17.57
N VAL A 56 -0.34 -3.70 16.58
CA VAL A 56 -0.91 -2.35 16.59
C VAL A 56 -2.41 -2.49 16.57
N SER A 57 -3.09 -1.87 17.54
CA SER A 57 -4.54 -1.81 17.56
C SER A 57 -4.99 -0.49 16.95
N LEU A 58 -5.78 -0.58 15.90
CA LEU A 58 -6.46 0.56 15.27
C LEU A 58 -7.96 0.42 15.54
N GLY A 59 -8.64 1.56 15.69
CA GLY A 59 -10.10 1.57 15.72
C GLY A 59 -10.69 1.05 14.39
N PRO A 60 -12.01 0.83 14.33
CA PRO A 60 -12.67 0.43 13.09
C PRO A 60 -12.42 1.46 11.98
N TYR A 61 -12.11 0.98 10.78
CA TYR A 61 -12.01 1.81 9.58
C TYR A 61 -12.81 1.19 8.44
N SER A 62 -13.35 2.06 7.60
CA SER A 62 -14.03 1.71 6.36
C SER A 62 -13.32 2.37 5.19
N PHE A 63 -13.30 1.69 4.05
CA PHE A 63 -12.76 2.22 2.80
C PHE A 63 -13.93 2.72 1.95
N GLN A 64 -13.93 4.02 1.64
CA GLN A 64 -15.00 4.67 0.90
C GLN A 64 -14.68 4.83 -0.58
N SER A 65 -13.40 4.87 -0.94
CA SER A 65 -12.98 5.13 -2.31
C SER A 65 -11.63 4.51 -2.62
N VAL A 66 -11.32 4.45 -3.92
CA VAL A 66 -10.02 4.11 -4.48
C VAL A 66 -9.55 5.29 -5.32
N GLN A 67 -8.29 5.68 -5.14
CA GLN A 67 -7.71 6.81 -5.85
C GLN A 67 -6.63 6.35 -6.83
N LEU A 68 -6.64 6.93 -8.03
CA LEU A 68 -5.53 6.87 -8.97
C LEU A 68 -4.54 7.98 -8.61
N MET A 69 -3.31 7.59 -8.27
CA MET A 69 -2.27 8.51 -7.83
C MET A 69 -1.17 8.63 -8.88
N GLN A 70 -0.78 9.86 -9.21
CA GLN A 70 0.45 10.14 -9.95
C GLN A 70 1.56 10.48 -8.96
N SER A 71 2.78 10.02 -9.25
CA SER A 71 3.94 10.29 -8.39
C SER A 71 5.10 10.86 -9.19
N TRP A 72 5.80 11.85 -8.63
CA TRP A 72 7.04 12.39 -9.18
C TRP A 72 8.17 12.21 -8.18
N LEU A 73 9.33 11.78 -8.68
CA LEU A 73 10.54 11.73 -7.87
C LEU A 73 11.22 13.11 -7.88
N ARG A 74 11.31 13.72 -6.71
CA ARG A 74 12.02 14.97 -6.44
C ARG A 74 13.29 14.68 -5.64
N PRO A 75 14.26 15.62 -5.57
CA PRO A 75 15.41 15.48 -4.69
C PRO A 75 15.06 15.24 -3.21
N THR A 76 13.91 15.76 -2.75
CA THR A 76 13.41 15.62 -1.38
C THR A 76 12.61 14.33 -1.12
N GLY A 77 12.26 13.59 -2.17
CA GLY A 77 11.45 12.37 -2.05
C GLY A 77 10.40 12.23 -3.14
N ALA A 78 9.47 11.29 -2.95
CA ALA A 78 8.34 11.12 -3.84
C ALA A 78 7.20 12.09 -3.43
N GLU A 79 6.73 12.88 -4.38
CA GLU A 79 5.50 13.66 -4.26
C GLU A 79 4.35 12.86 -4.91
N HIS A 80 3.19 12.85 -4.26
CA HIS A 80 2.01 12.11 -4.71
C HIS A 80 0.84 13.07 -4.92
N GLN A 81 0.11 12.92 -6.02
CA GLN A 81 -1.09 13.68 -6.32
C GLN A 81 -2.22 12.75 -6.77
N SER A 82 -3.43 12.97 -6.25
CA SER A 82 -4.63 12.29 -6.73
C SER A 82 -5.04 12.83 -8.10
N VAL A 83 -5.27 11.93 -9.04
CA VAL A 83 -5.68 12.22 -10.42
C VAL A 83 -7.16 11.90 -10.63
N LEU A 84 -7.63 10.82 -10.02
CA LEU A 84 -9.01 10.36 -10.12
C LEU A 84 -9.39 9.64 -8.84
N GLU A 85 -10.66 9.76 -8.47
CA GLU A 85 -11.26 9.03 -7.35
C GLU A 85 -12.49 8.25 -7.81
N ALA A 86 -12.63 7.02 -7.32
CA ALA A 86 -13.79 6.17 -7.55
C ALA A 86 -14.34 5.69 -6.21
N THR A 87 -15.60 6.03 -5.92
CA THR A 87 -16.31 5.61 -4.70
C THR A 87 -16.61 4.11 -4.73
N LEU A 88 -16.47 3.45 -3.58
CA LEU A 88 -16.82 2.06 -3.35
C LEU A 88 -18.28 1.96 -2.86
N GLY A 89 -19.00 0.92 -3.29
CA GLY A 89 -20.39 0.68 -2.87
C GLY A 89 -21.47 1.30 -3.77
N GLY A 90 -21.10 1.70 -5.00
CA GLY A 90 -22.07 1.97 -6.08
C GLY A 90 -22.59 0.70 -6.74
#